data_AF-A0A813Q6C2-F1
#
_entry.id   AF-A0A813Q6C2-F1
#
_cell.length_a   1.000
_cell.length_b   1.000
_cell.length_c   1.000
_cell.angle_alpha   90.00
_cell.angle_beta   90.00
_cell.angle_gamma   90.00
#
_symmetry.space_group_name_H-M   'P 1'
#
loop_
_entity.id
_entity.type
_entity.pdbx_description
1 polymer ?
#
loop_
_entity_poly.entity_id
_entity_poly.type
_entity_poly.pdbx_seq_one_letter_code
_entity_poly.pdbx_strand_id
1 'polypeptide(L)'
;MMHIHKYLVICCVILIVIQNTKCDTSDEPVDGSNEGSHFKKIDYPNGDHYEGEFKDGQENGKGTFTFADGTKYVGPMKNGLFNGEGVLTWKSGDRYEGTFLDGQRTGSGTYYFNNHGQYVGEFKNGDFHGKGVETWPNGDRYEGVFVNGKKTKNGVYYFADGTKYVGTFNGDLFNGEGVLTWKDGGRYEGKFVSGERTGSGFYSSGDSELFIGSFLNGQFNGEGIYRYANGNLLIGTWKKGKKNGRSRLIDADGTVKIIMWKDDELIS
;
A
#
# COMPACT_ATOMS: atom_id res chain seq x y z
N MET A 1 13.23 -13.96 4.52
CA MET A 1 12.53 -15.10 5.14
C MET A 1 11.05 -14.71 5.23
N MET A 2 10.29 -14.99 4.17
CA MET A 2 8.90 -14.53 3.99
C MET A 2 7.99 -15.77 3.94
N HIS A 3 7.15 -15.95 4.96
CA HIS A 3 6.14 -17.00 4.96
C HIS A 3 4.98 -16.62 4.02
N ILE A 4 5.11 -16.96 2.73
CA ILE A 4 4.10 -16.75 1.67
C ILE A 4 3.29 -18.05 1.38
N HIS A 5 3.12 -18.95 2.35
CA HIS A 5 2.51 -20.29 2.08
C HIS A 5 1.35 -20.68 3.00
N LYS A 6 0.39 -19.78 3.27
CA LYS A 6 -0.86 -20.19 3.95
C LYS A 6 -2.20 -19.73 3.34
N TYR A 7 -2.21 -18.95 2.26
CA TYR A 7 -3.48 -18.41 1.72
C TYR A 7 -4.06 -19.16 0.51
N LEU A 8 -3.56 -20.37 0.20
CA LEU A 8 -4.09 -21.20 -0.90
C LEU A 8 -5.01 -22.34 -0.42
N VAL A 9 -5.36 -22.43 0.88
CA VAL A 9 -6.13 -23.57 1.42
C VAL A 9 -7.58 -23.21 1.78
N ILE A 10 -7.96 -21.93 1.82
CA ILE A 10 -9.30 -21.53 2.29
C ILE A 10 -10.38 -21.66 1.18
N CYS A 11 -10.01 -21.82 -0.10
CA CYS A 11 -10.97 -22.07 -1.18
C CYS A 11 -11.25 -23.56 -1.50
N CYS A 12 -10.57 -24.53 -0.89
CA CYS A 12 -10.72 -25.95 -1.25
C CYS A 12 -11.21 -26.90 -0.14
N VAL A 13 -11.52 -26.42 1.07
CA VAL A 13 -12.01 -27.31 2.16
C VAL A 13 -13.52 -27.18 2.40
N ILE A 14 -14.22 -26.23 1.78
CA ILE A 14 -15.68 -26.06 1.95
C ILE A 14 -16.51 -26.90 0.93
N LEU A 15 -15.88 -27.79 0.16
CA LEU A 15 -16.58 -28.65 -0.82
C LEU A 15 -16.61 -30.14 -0.48
N ILE A 16 -16.04 -30.58 0.65
CA ILE A 16 -16.12 -31.99 1.07
C ILE A 16 -16.30 -32.09 2.59
N VAL A 17 -17.46 -31.65 3.09
CA VAL A 17 -18.19 -32.33 4.19
C VAL A 17 -19.70 -32.07 3.99
N ILE A 18 -20.21 -32.38 2.80
CA ILE A 18 -21.64 -32.69 2.65
C ILE A 18 -21.72 -34.20 2.58
N GLN A 19 -21.65 -34.84 3.74
CA GLN A 19 -22.31 -36.11 4.05
C GLN A 19 -21.99 -36.49 5.50
N ASN A 20 -23.06 -36.61 6.28
CA ASN A 20 -23.15 -37.30 7.56
C ASN A 20 -22.61 -36.58 8.80
N THR A 21 -23.37 -35.60 9.29
CA THR A 21 -23.79 -35.58 10.69
C THR A 21 -25.22 -35.07 10.77
N LYS A 22 -26.16 -35.99 11.05
CA LYS A 22 -27.50 -35.61 11.50
C LYS A 22 -27.31 -34.82 12.81
N CYS A 23 -27.77 -33.58 12.83
CA CYS A 23 -28.02 -32.88 14.08
C CYS A 23 -29.30 -33.48 14.66
N ASP A 24 -29.18 -34.23 15.76
CA ASP A 24 -30.34 -34.69 16.53
C ASP A 24 -31.06 -33.44 17.05
N THR A 25 -32.17 -33.12 16.42
CA THR A 25 -33.16 -32.16 16.91
C THR A 25 -34.30 -33.00 17.45
N SER A 26 -34.35 -33.14 18.78
CA SER A 26 -35.57 -33.60 19.43
C SER A 26 -36.53 -32.42 19.49
N ASP A 27 -37.33 -32.22 18.44
CA ASP A 27 -38.54 -31.41 18.52
C ASP A 27 -39.57 -31.91 17.50
N GLU A 28 -40.83 -32.02 17.98
CA GLU A 28 -42.02 -32.54 17.30
C GLU A 28 -42.40 -31.76 16.02
N PRO A 29 -43.22 -32.34 15.10
CA PRO A 29 -43.54 -31.69 13.83
C PRO A 29 -44.48 -30.51 14.06
N VAL A 30 -44.02 -29.29 13.79
CA VAL A 30 -44.86 -28.10 13.73
C VAL A 30 -45.21 -27.79 12.28
N ASP A 31 -46.52 -27.78 12.05
CA ASP A 31 -47.26 -27.43 10.83
C ASP A 31 -46.78 -26.12 10.17
N GLY A 32 -46.82 -26.12 8.84
CA GLY A 32 -46.33 -25.04 8.00
C GLY A 32 -47.23 -23.81 8.05
N SER A 33 -46.67 -22.68 8.47
CA SER A 33 -46.99 -21.32 7.97
C SER A 33 -46.38 -20.25 8.88
N ASN A 34 -45.07 -19.99 8.75
CA ASN A 34 -44.42 -18.69 8.96
C ASN A 34 -42.90 -18.87 8.98
N GLU A 35 -42.26 -18.92 7.80
CA GLU A 35 -40.79 -18.86 7.75
C GLU A 35 -40.33 -17.39 7.77
N GLY A 36 -40.58 -16.76 8.92
CA GLY A 36 -39.91 -15.52 9.29
C GLY A 36 -38.47 -15.83 9.70
N SER A 37 -37.56 -14.88 9.50
CA SER A 37 -36.18 -14.95 10.01
C SER A 37 -36.19 -15.35 11.49
N HIS A 38 -35.72 -16.55 11.80
CA HIS A 38 -35.63 -17.01 13.18
C HIS A 38 -34.27 -16.62 13.73
N PHE A 39 -34.25 -15.77 14.76
CA PHE A 39 -33.03 -15.46 15.49
C PHE A 39 -32.64 -16.67 16.35
N LYS A 40 -31.44 -17.21 16.15
CA LYS A 40 -30.94 -18.36 16.91
C LYS A 40 -29.48 -18.17 17.30
N LYS A 41 -29.09 -18.95 18.31
CA LYS A 41 -27.73 -19.07 18.82
C LYS A 41 -27.26 -20.51 18.61
N ILE A 42 -26.14 -20.70 17.92
CA ILE A 42 -25.55 -22.00 17.61
C ILE A 42 -24.09 -22.03 18.08
N ASP A 43 -23.78 -23.04 18.90
CA ASP A 43 -22.41 -23.41 19.26
C ASP A 43 -21.98 -24.61 18.39
N TYR A 44 -20.94 -24.44 17.57
CA TYR A 44 -20.47 -25.48 16.65
C TYR A 44 -19.43 -26.37 17.35
N PRO A 45 -19.32 -27.66 16.98
CA PRO A 45 -18.35 -28.58 17.57
C PRO A 45 -16.88 -28.17 17.42
N ASN A 46 -16.58 -27.33 16.41
CA ASN A 46 -15.24 -26.79 16.18
C ASN A 46 -14.89 -25.60 17.10
N GLY A 47 -15.83 -25.18 17.97
CA GLY A 47 -15.68 -24.04 18.87
C GLY A 47 -16.12 -22.70 18.27
N ASP A 48 -16.58 -22.68 17.01
CA ASP A 48 -17.19 -21.49 16.44
C ASP A 48 -18.57 -21.26 17.05
N HIS A 49 -19.04 -20.03 16.94
CA HIS A 49 -20.28 -19.58 17.52
C HIS A 49 -21.01 -18.62 16.58
N TYR A 50 -22.30 -18.84 16.34
CA TYR A 50 -23.12 -17.90 15.59
C TYR A 50 -24.35 -17.48 16.38
N GLU A 51 -24.63 -16.18 16.37
CA GLU A 51 -25.84 -15.60 16.92
C GLU A 51 -26.45 -14.64 15.90
N GLY A 52 -27.63 -14.97 15.37
CA GLY A 52 -28.25 -14.17 14.33
C GLY A 52 -29.44 -14.82 13.65
N GLU A 53 -29.86 -14.20 12.55
CA GLU A 53 -30.98 -14.65 11.73
C GLU A 53 -30.65 -15.91 10.92
N PHE A 54 -31.68 -16.74 10.72
CA PHE A 54 -31.66 -17.94 9.89
C PHE A 54 -32.78 -17.94 8.86
N LYS A 55 -32.50 -18.54 7.71
CA LYS A 55 -33.48 -18.89 6.68
C LYS A 55 -33.12 -20.25 6.07
N ASP A 56 -34.10 -21.13 5.87
CA ASP A 56 -33.91 -22.47 5.29
C ASP A 56 -32.81 -23.29 6.02
N GLY A 57 -32.70 -23.11 7.34
CA GLY A 57 -31.68 -23.77 8.17
C GLY A 57 -30.27 -23.23 8.02
N GLN A 58 -30.06 -22.14 7.27
CA GLN A 58 -28.75 -21.50 7.07
C GLN A 58 -28.72 -20.09 7.65
N GLU A 59 -27.52 -19.63 8.03
CA GLU A 59 -27.28 -18.27 8.49
C GLU A 59 -27.62 -17.29 7.36
N ASN A 60 -28.58 -16.41 7.61
CA ASN A 60 -29.14 -15.51 6.60
C ASN A 60 -29.75 -14.28 7.27
N GLY A 61 -29.41 -13.08 6.82
CA GLY A 61 -29.79 -11.84 7.52
C GLY A 61 -28.69 -11.36 8.46
N LYS A 62 -29.00 -10.53 9.46
CA LYS A 62 -27.97 -9.99 10.35
C LYS A 62 -27.54 -11.01 11.39
N GLY A 63 -26.24 -11.04 11.67
CA GLY A 63 -25.70 -11.89 12.71
C GLY A 63 -24.29 -11.55 13.15
N THR A 64 -23.84 -12.29 14.15
CA THR A 64 -22.50 -12.27 14.69
C THR A 64 -21.92 -13.67 14.61
N PHE A 65 -20.81 -13.83 13.88
CA PHE A 65 -20.05 -15.06 13.83
C PHE A 65 -18.75 -14.89 14.62
N THR A 66 -18.53 -15.71 15.63
CA THR A 66 -17.29 -15.72 16.42
C THR A 66 -16.58 -17.03 16.17
N PHE A 67 -15.38 -16.97 15.59
CA PHE A 67 -14.55 -18.14 15.34
C PHE A 67 -13.90 -18.62 16.64
N ALA A 68 -13.56 -19.90 16.69
CA ALA A 68 -12.88 -20.53 17.83
C ALA A 68 -11.55 -19.85 18.20
N ASP A 69 -10.89 -19.19 17.25
CA ASP A 69 -9.65 -18.45 17.50
C ASP A 69 -9.87 -17.07 18.17
N GLY A 70 -11.12 -16.60 18.23
CA GLY A 70 -11.53 -15.29 18.74
C GLY A 70 -11.78 -14.22 17.67
N THR A 71 -11.54 -14.53 16.39
CA THR A 71 -11.94 -13.67 15.27
C THR A 71 -13.46 -13.51 15.26
N LYS A 72 -13.96 -12.31 14.96
CA LYS A 72 -15.38 -11.98 15.05
C LYS A 72 -15.85 -11.22 13.82
N TYR A 73 -16.89 -11.71 13.17
CA TYR A 73 -17.65 -11.01 12.15
C TYR A 73 -18.97 -10.50 12.72
N VAL A 74 -19.35 -9.27 12.38
CA VAL A 74 -20.67 -8.68 12.66
C VAL A 74 -21.18 -8.07 11.37
N GLY A 75 -22.29 -8.59 10.85
CA GLY A 75 -22.84 -8.10 9.59
C GLY A 75 -23.87 -9.05 8.98
N PRO A 76 -24.30 -8.79 7.75
CA PRO A 76 -25.24 -9.66 7.06
C PRO A 76 -24.56 -10.95 6.61
N MET A 77 -25.33 -12.03 6.68
CA MET A 77 -24.98 -13.34 6.16
C MET A 77 -25.96 -13.74 5.06
N LYS A 78 -25.47 -14.52 4.12
CA LYS A 78 -26.26 -15.11 3.04
C LYS A 78 -25.75 -16.51 2.80
N ASN A 79 -26.60 -17.50 3.05
CA ASN A 79 -26.30 -18.93 2.87
C ASN A 79 -25.00 -19.34 3.59
N GLY A 80 -24.85 -18.93 4.86
CA GLY A 80 -23.67 -19.23 5.67
C GLY A 80 -22.41 -18.42 5.37
N LEU A 81 -22.45 -17.48 4.42
CA LEU A 81 -21.31 -16.65 4.04
C LEU A 81 -21.52 -15.18 4.40
N PHE A 82 -20.44 -14.48 4.76
CA PHE A 82 -20.45 -13.03 4.98
C PHE A 82 -20.82 -12.31 3.69
N ASN A 83 -21.79 -11.38 3.75
CA ASN A 83 -22.32 -10.71 2.59
C ASN A 83 -22.80 -9.29 2.94
N GLY A 84 -22.58 -8.31 2.07
CA GLY A 84 -22.93 -6.92 2.33
C GLY A 84 -21.97 -6.22 3.32
N GLU A 85 -22.40 -5.09 3.88
CA GLU A 85 -21.57 -4.27 4.77
C GLU A 85 -21.42 -4.91 6.15
N GLY A 86 -20.18 -5.20 6.55
CA GLY A 86 -19.90 -5.84 7.84
C GLY A 86 -18.57 -5.42 8.45
N VAL A 87 -18.35 -5.88 9.69
CA VAL A 87 -17.14 -5.64 10.47
C VAL A 87 -16.50 -6.97 10.80
N LEU A 88 -15.25 -7.17 10.41
CA LEU A 88 -14.43 -8.33 10.77
C LEU A 88 -13.29 -7.88 11.66
N THR A 89 -13.24 -8.39 12.89
CA THR A 89 -12.18 -8.12 13.87
C THR A 89 -11.39 -9.41 14.07
N TRP A 90 -10.10 -9.39 13.78
CA TRP A 90 -9.23 -10.54 13.96
C TRP A 90 -8.73 -10.64 15.39
N LYS A 91 -8.37 -11.85 15.82
CA LYS A 91 -7.68 -12.08 17.11
C LYS A 91 -6.43 -11.21 17.27
N SER A 92 -5.74 -10.90 16.16
CA SER A 92 -4.56 -10.04 16.15
C SER A 92 -4.84 -8.60 16.60
N GLY A 93 -6.10 -8.16 16.62
CA GLY A 93 -6.49 -6.76 16.83
C GLY A 93 -6.70 -5.99 15.53
N ASP A 94 -6.37 -6.58 14.37
CA ASP A 94 -6.73 -5.98 13.08
C ASP A 94 -8.26 -5.90 12.94
N ARG A 95 -8.75 -4.92 12.19
CA ARG A 95 -10.19 -4.74 11.95
C ARG A 95 -10.45 -4.32 10.52
N TYR A 96 -11.48 -4.86 9.89
CA TYR A 96 -11.97 -4.45 8.58
C TYR A 96 -13.43 -4.04 8.70
N GLU A 97 -13.78 -2.92 8.08
CA GLU A 97 -15.14 -2.41 7.96
C GLU A 97 -15.41 -2.15 6.47
N GLY A 98 -16.37 -2.84 5.88
CA GLY A 98 -16.72 -2.65 4.48
C GLY A 98 -17.49 -3.80 3.87
N THR A 99 -17.51 -3.86 2.54
CA THR A 99 -18.33 -4.80 1.78
C THR A 99 -17.74 -6.22 1.77
N PHE A 100 -18.61 -7.21 1.98
CA PHE A 100 -18.32 -8.63 1.78
C PHE A 100 -19.15 -9.19 0.63
N LEU A 101 -18.57 -10.12 -0.12
CA LEU A 101 -19.26 -10.96 -1.09
C LEU A 101 -18.72 -12.38 -0.95
N ASP A 102 -19.64 -13.32 -0.68
CA ASP A 102 -19.35 -14.75 -0.55
C ASP A 102 -18.15 -15.04 0.38
N GLY A 103 -18.14 -14.37 1.54
CA GLY A 103 -17.10 -14.51 2.56
C GLY A 103 -15.84 -13.66 2.32
N GLN A 104 -15.70 -13.00 1.16
CA GLN A 104 -14.50 -12.23 0.81
C GLN A 104 -14.73 -10.73 0.94
N ARG A 105 -13.73 -10.02 1.47
CA ARG A 105 -13.69 -8.55 1.46
C ARG A 105 -13.60 -8.06 0.01
N THR A 106 -14.48 -7.16 -0.38
CA THR A 106 -14.60 -6.64 -1.74
C THR A 106 -15.11 -5.19 -1.70
N GLY A 107 -15.21 -4.52 -2.84
CA GLY A 107 -15.81 -3.19 -2.91
C GLY A 107 -15.00 -2.16 -2.12
N SER A 108 -15.67 -1.25 -1.42
CA SER A 108 -15.01 -0.23 -0.59
C SER A 108 -14.90 -0.69 0.86
N GLY A 109 -13.84 -0.29 1.55
CA GLY A 109 -13.72 -0.53 2.97
C GLY A 109 -12.56 0.20 3.63
N THR A 110 -12.49 0.06 4.94
CA THR A 110 -11.38 0.51 5.77
C THR A 110 -10.79 -0.68 6.50
N TYR A 111 -9.48 -0.88 6.38
CA TYR A 111 -8.72 -1.84 7.17
C TYR A 111 -7.90 -1.07 8.20
N TYR A 112 -8.14 -1.33 9.47
CA TYR A 112 -7.36 -0.85 10.59
C TYR A 112 -6.36 -1.93 10.98
N PHE A 113 -5.09 -1.57 10.97
CA PHE A 113 -4.03 -2.45 11.42
C PHE A 113 -3.89 -2.35 12.93
N ASN A 114 -3.55 -3.45 13.60
CA ASN A 114 -3.30 -3.47 15.04
C ASN A 114 -2.15 -2.54 15.47
N ASN A 115 -1.26 -2.18 14.54
CA ASN A 115 -0.21 -1.20 14.81
C ASN A 115 -0.68 0.27 14.77
N HIS A 116 -2.00 0.52 14.62
CA HIS A 116 -2.64 1.83 14.43
C HIS A 116 -2.49 2.46 13.03
N GLY A 117 -1.94 1.73 12.06
CA GLY A 117 -2.05 2.11 10.66
C GLY A 117 -3.48 1.90 10.15
N GLN A 118 -3.79 2.46 8.97
CA GLN A 118 -5.05 2.16 8.29
C GLN A 118 -4.89 2.20 6.76
N TYR A 119 -5.75 1.47 6.07
CA TYR A 119 -5.98 1.55 4.64
C TYR A 119 -7.45 1.86 4.40
N VAL A 120 -7.72 2.89 3.58
CA VAL A 120 -9.07 3.25 3.12
C VAL A 120 -9.06 3.16 1.61
N GLY A 121 -9.89 2.30 1.02
CA GLY A 121 -9.90 2.15 -0.43
C GLY A 121 -10.68 0.94 -0.92
N GLU A 122 -10.39 0.54 -2.15
CA GLU A 122 -11.05 -0.61 -2.76
C GLU A 122 -10.38 -1.94 -2.35
N PHE A 123 -11.18 -3.00 -2.38
CA PHE A 123 -10.81 -4.37 -2.06
C PHE A 123 -11.26 -5.30 -3.17
N LYS A 124 -10.46 -6.33 -3.46
CA LYS A 124 -10.84 -7.40 -4.38
C LYS A 124 -10.27 -8.71 -3.88
N ASN A 125 -11.15 -9.70 -3.73
CA ASN A 125 -10.80 -11.05 -3.26
C ASN A 125 -9.99 -11.06 -1.96
N GLY A 126 -10.32 -10.15 -1.02
CA GLY A 126 -9.59 -10.02 0.24
C GLY A 126 -8.40 -9.08 0.23
N ASP A 127 -7.86 -8.68 -0.92
CA ASP A 127 -6.67 -7.83 -1.02
C ASP A 127 -7.03 -6.36 -1.28
N PHE A 128 -6.14 -5.45 -0.86
CA PHE A 128 -6.20 -4.04 -1.30
C PHE A 128 -6.09 -3.98 -2.83
N HIS A 129 -6.98 -3.24 -3.45
CA HIS A 129 -7.09 -3.12 -4.89
C HIS A 129 -7.54 -1.71 -5.28
N GLY A 130 -7.45 -1.36 -6.56
CA GLY A 130 -8.01 -0.11 -7.07
C GLY A 130 -7.36 1.12 -6.44
N LYS A 131 -8.13 2.19 -6.22
CA LYS A 131 -7.64 3.38 -5.52
C LYS A 131 -7.69 3.17 -4.01
N GLY A 132 -6.66 3.64 -3.32
CA GLY A 132 -6.63 3.60 -1.87
C GLY A 132 -5.66 4.61 -1.25
N VAL A 133 -5.85 4.81 0.05
CA VAL A 133 -5.03 5.64 0.91
C VAL A 133 -4.56 4.78 2.07
N GLU A 134 -3.25 4.62 2.22
CA GLU A 134 -2.64 3.94 3.36
C GLU A 134 -1.96 4.99 4.24
N THR A 135 -2.22 4.98 5.54
CA THR A 135 -1.56 5.86 6.51
C THR A 135 -0.89 5.03 7.59
N TRP A 136 0.35 5.37 7.92
CA TRP A 136 1.14 4.67 8.93
C TRP A 136 1.16 5.42 10.26
N PRO A 137 1.44 4.73 11.38
CA PRO A 137 1.49 5.34 12.71
C PRO A 137 2.55 6.45 12.86
N ASN A 138 3.60 6.41 12.03
CA ASN A 138 4.64 7.44 12.01
C ASN A 138 4.17 8.75 11.35
N GLY A 139 2.98 8.78 10.75
CA GLY A 139 2.45 9.93 10.01
C GLY A 139 2.68 9.87 8.50
N ASP A 140 3.39 8.87 7.99
CA ASP A 140 3.51 8.67 6.54
C ASP A 140 2.14 8.37 5.94
N ARG A 141 1.96 8.73 4.67
CA ARG A 141 0.73 8.49 3.92
C ARG A 141 1.02 8.23 2.45
N TYR A 142 0.39 7.21 1.89
CA TYR A 142 0.41 6.90 0.47
C TYR A 142 -1.00 7.05 -0.10
N GLU A 143 -1.11 7.69 -1.26
CA GLU A 143 -2.33 7.77 -2.05
C GLU A 143 -2.03 7.25 -3.45
N GLY A 144 -2.73 6.21 -3.90
CA GLY A 144 -2.47 5.68 -5.23
C GLY A 144 -3.21 4.40 -5.57
N VAL A 145 -2.65 3.64 -6.52
CA VAL A 145 -3.27 2.41 -7.03
C VAL A 145 -2.65 1.18 -6.39
N PHE A 146 -3.51 0.27 -5.95
CA PHE A 146 -3.14 -1.03 -5.40
C PHE A 146 -3.56 -2.15 -6.36
N VAL A 147 -2.71 -3.17 -6.49
CA VAL A 147 -3.03 -4.43 -7.15
C VAL A 147 -2.53 -5.57 -6.29
N ASN A 148 -3.47 -6.38 -5.77
CA ASN A 148 -3.20 -7.54 -4.92
C ASN A 148 -2.31 -7.16 -3.72
N GLY A 149 -2.72 -6.11 -3.00
CA GLY A 149 -2.01 -5.62 -1.81
C GLY A 149 -0.76 -4.77 -2.11
N LYS A 150 -0.35 -4.62 -3.37
CA LYS A 150 0.88 -3.90 -3.73
C LYS A 150 0.59 -2.56 -4.37
N LYS A 151 1.27 -1.51 -3.88
CA LYS A 151 1.31 -0.19 -4.53
C LYS A 151 1.90 -0.33 -5.93
N THR A 152 1.25 0.28 -6.91
CA THR A 152 1.66 0.19 -8.30
C THR A 152 1.26 1.44 -9.08
N LYS A 153 1.84 1.64 -10.26
CA LYS A 153 1.55 2.77 -11.15
C LYS A 153 1.76 4.11 -10.42
N ASN A 154 1.06 5.15 -10.84
CA ASN A 154 1.16 6.48 -10.27
C ASN A 154 0.59 6.53 -8.84
N GLY A 155 1.31 7.19 -7.96
CA GLY A 155 0.86 7.50 -6.60
C GLY A 155 1.59 8.71 -6.03
N VAL A 156 1.17 9.09 -4.83
CA VAL A 156 1.78 10.15 -4.04
C VAL A 156 2.13 9.57 -2.68
N TYR A 157 3.39 9.70 -2.27
CA TYR A 157 3.84 9.39 -0.93
C TYR A 157 4.16 10.67 -0.19
N TYR A 158 3.55 10.86 0.97
CA TYR A 158 3.82 11.92 1.91
C TYR A 158 4.59 11.30 3.07
N PHE A 159 5.79 11.80 3.30
CA PHE A 159 6.59 11.43 4.45
C PHE A 159 6.20 12.31 5.63
N ALA A 160 6.27 11.76 6.84
CA ALA A 160 5.99 12.45 8.08
C ALA A 160 6.90 13.67 8.32
N ASP A 161 8.09 13.68 7.74
CA ASP A 161 9.04 14.80 7.82
C ASP A 161 8.65 16.00 6.93
N GLY A 162 7.63 15.85 6.07
CA GLY A 162 7.18 16.85 5.10
C GLY A 162 7.70 16.63 3.67
N THR A 163 8.59 15.65 3.46
CA THR A 163 9.02 15.22 2.13
C THR A 163 7.82 14.63 1.37
N LYS A 164 7.80 14.80 0.05
CA LYS A 164 6.74 14.31 -0.82
C LYS A 164 7.32 13.69 -2.09
N TYR A 165 6.87 12.49 -2.44
CA TYR A 165 7.14 11.86 -3.73
C TYR A 165 5.86 11.76 -4.56
N VAL A 166 5.95 12.11 -5.84
CA VAL A 166 4.88 11.93 -6.84
C VAL A 166 5.49 11.19 -8.01
N GLY A 167 5.03 9.97 -8.32
CA GLY A 167 5.61 9.19 -9.40
C GLY A 167 5.10 7.76 -9.43
N THR A 168 5.84 6.89 -10.13
CA THR A 168 5.46 5.48 -10.25
C THR A 168 6.01 4.59 -9.13
N PHE A 169 5.27 3.53 -8.82
CA PHE A 169 5.60 2.57 -7.76
C PHE A 169 5.67 1.14 -8.31
N ASN A 170 6.57 0.34 -7.73
CA ASN A 170 6.61 -1.10 -7.87
C ASN A 170 6.72 -1.73 -6.47
N GLY A 171 5.56 -2.04 -5.87
CA GLY A 171 5.48 -2.34 -4.44
C GLY A 171 5.84 -1.10 -3.62
N ASP A 172 6.57 -1.28 -2.53
CA ASP A 172 6.97 -0.18 -1.63
C ASP A 172 8.11 0.70 -2.17
N LEU A 173 8.57 0.47 -3.40
CA LEU A 173 9.71 1.17 -3.99
C LEU A 173 9.28 2.15 -5.07
N PHE A 174 9.86 3.35 -5.01
CA PHE A 174 9.80 4.31 -6.11
C PHE A 174 10.47 3.72 -7.35
N ASN A 175 9.82 3.84 -8.49
CA ASN A 175 10.29 3.24 -9.74
C ASN A 175 9.84 4.12 -10.91
N GLY A 176 10.55 4.12 -12.03
CA GLY A 176 10.18 4.94 -13.19
C GLY A 176 10.38 6.44 -12.95
N GLU A 177 9.62 7.28 -13.65
CA GLU A 177 9.73 8.74 -13.49
C GLU A 177 9.01 9.21 -12.23
N GLY A 178 9.58 10.22 -11.56
CA GLY A 178 8.95 10.83 -10.41
C GLY A 178 9.57 12.15 -9.98
N VAL A 179 8.89 12.81 -9.05
CA VAL A 179 9.27 14.07 -8.44
C VAL A 179 9.35 13.86 -6.94
N LEU A 180 10.53 14.06 -6.36
CA LEU A 180 10.77 14.06 -4.92
C LEU A 180 10.99 15.50 -4.47
N THR A 181 10.16 16.00 -3.58
CA THR A 181 10.25 17.34 -3.00
C THR A 181 10.55 17.20 -1.51
N TRP A 182 11.67 17.73 -1.06
CA TRP A 182 12.07 17.72 0.34
C TRP A 182 11.40 18.85 1.12
N LYS A 183 11.34 18.71 2.45
CA LYS A 183 10.74 19.70 3.36
C LYS A 183 11.31 21.12 3.19
N ASP A 184 12.59 21.23 2.85
CA ASP A 184 13.31 22.49 2.65
C ASP A 184 13.01 23.17 1.30
N GLY A 185 12.14 22.57 0.47
CA GLY A 185 11.82 23.06 -0.86
C GLY A 185 12.77 22.54 -1.95
N GLY A 186 13.82 21.81 -1.59
CA GLY A 186 14.62 21.07 -2.56
C GLY A 186 13.75 20.14 -3.39
N ARG A 187 14.12 19.90 -4.64
CA ARG A 187 13.36 19.04 -5.54
C ARG A 187 14.25 18.25 -6.49
N TYR A 188 13.95 16.98 -6.67
CA TYR A 188 14.47 16.13 -7.73
C TYR A 188 13.34 15.71 -8.66
N GLU A 189 13.59 15.74 -9.96
CA GLU A 189 12.71 15.23 -11.00
C GLU A 189 13.51 14.34 -11.94
N GLY A 190 13.07 13.11 -12.13
CA GLY A 190 13.70 12.17 -13.05
C GLY A 190 13.45 10.74 -12.65
N LYS A 191 14.33 9.86 -13.13
CA LYS A 191 14.13 8.42 -13.02
C LYS A 191 14.54 7.88 -11.64
N PHE A 192 13.78 6.88 -11.20
CA PHE A 192 13.98 6.08 -9.99
C PHE A 192 14.06 4.60 -10.35
N VAL A 193 14.96 3.87 -9.69
CA VAL A 193 14.99 2.40 -9.72
C VAL A 193 15.17 1.90 -8.29
N SER A 194 14.19 1.15 -7.81
CA SER A 194 14.20 0.55 -6.47
C SER A 194 14.41 1.58 -5.34
N GLY A 195 13.75 2.74 -5.44
CA GLY A 195 13.88 3.83 -4.48
C GLY A 195 15.01 4.82 -4.78
N GLU A 196 15.98 4.45 -5.62
CA GLU A 196 17.17 5.25 -5.87
C GLU A 196 17.04 6.15 -7.10
N ARG A 197 17.45 7.41 -6.96
CA ARG A 197 17.55 8.36 -8.09
C ARG A 197 18.65 7.89 -9.04
N THR A 198 18.32 7.78 -10.33
CA THR A 198 19.22 7.22 -11.35
C THR A 198 18.91 7.75 -12.74
N GLY A 199 19.85 7.65 -13.67
CA GLY A 199 19.66 8.14 -15.05
C GLY A 199 19.66 9.66 -15.14
N SER A 200 19.04 10.20 -16.18
CA SER A 200 18.93 11.66 -16.34
C SER A 200 17.91 12.24 -15.37
N GLY A 201 18.26 13.38 -14.77
CA GLY A 201 17.37 14.08 -13.86
C GLY A 201 17.72 15.55 -13.68
N PHE A 202 16.80 16.24 -13.03
CA PHE A 202 16.93 17.60 -12.54
C PHE A 202 16.96 17.54 -11.00
N TYR A 203 17.86 18.30 -10.38
CA TYR A 203 17.88 18.55 -8.96
C TYR A 203 17.93 20.06 -8.71
N SER A 204 17.27 20.52 -7.66
CA SER A 204 17.32 21.89 -7.17
C SER A 204 17.38 21.89 -5.64
N SER A 205 18.19 22.79 -5.09
CA SER A 205 18.20 23.12 -3.66
C SER A 205 17.41 24.42 -3.48
N GLY A 206 16.09 24.30 -3.32
CA GLY A 206 15.17 25.44 -3.40
C GLY A 206 15.31 26.21 -4.73
N ASP A 207 15.35 27.53 -4.65
CA ASP A 207 15.47 28.42 -5.82
C ASP A 207 16.92 28.82 -6.17
N SER A 208 17.91 28.39 -5.38
CA SER A 208 19.28 28.93 -5.48
C SER A 208 20.18 28.14 -6.42
N GLU A 209 20.24 26.82 -6.26
CA GLU A 209 21.17 25.95 -7.00
C GLU A 209 20.41 24.86 -7.74
N LEU A 210 20.85 24.52 -8.95
CA LEU A 210 20.27 23.41 -9.70
C LEU A 210 21.35 22.60 -10.41
N PHE A 211 21.02 21.33 -10.64
CA PHE A 211 21.82 20.39 -11.41
C PHE A 211 20.92 19.69 -12.43
N ILE A 212 21.36 19.65 -13.69
CA ILE A 212 20.74 18.86 -14.75
C ILE A 212 21.81 17.89 -15.24
N GLY A 213 21.57 16.60 -15.12
CA GLY A 213 22.58 15.63 -15.54
C GLY A 213 22.26 14.21 -15.12
N SER A 214 23.30 13.40 -15.08
CA SER A 214 23.19 11.98 -14.78
C SER A 214 23.33 11.70 -13.29
N PHE A 215 22.53 10.74 -12.80
CA PHE A 215 22.49 10.26 -11.43
C PHE A 215 22.77 8.75 -11.39
N LEU A 216 23.43 8.31 -10.32
CA LEU A 216 23.59 6.90 -10.00
C LEU A 216 23.55 6.72 -8.48
N ASN A 217 22.65 5.86 -7.99
CA ASN A 217 22.46 5.59 -6.56
C ASN A 217 22.31 6.87 -5.73
N GLY A 218 21.47 7.79 -6.19
CA GLY A 218 21.22 9.04 -5.48
C GLY A 218 22.23 10.17 -5.70
N GLN A 219 23.35 9.91 -6.37
CA GLN A 219 24.46 10.87 -6.48
C GLN A 219 24.64 11.36 -7.91
N PHE A 220 25.10 12.61 -8.08
CA PHE A 220 25.55 13.10 -9.39
C PHE A 220 26.66 12.19 -9.92
N ASN A 221 26.48 11.65 -11.12
CA ASN A 221 27.40 10.69 -11.69
C ASN A 221 27.27 10.65 -13.22
N GLY A 222 28.34 11.00 -13.92
CA GLY A 222 28.36 11.22 -15.37
C GLY A 222 28.35 12.70 -15.71
N GLU A 223 27.93 13.04 -16.93
CA GLU A 223 27.88 14.43 -17.40
C GLU A 223 26.72 15.22 -16.78
N GLY A 224 26.91 16.52 -16.62
CA GLY A 224 25.87 17.42 -16.14
C GLY A 224 26.23 18.91 -16.25
N ILE A 225 25.23 19.72 -15.91
CA ILE A 225 25.29 21.18 -15.82
C ILE A 225 24.84 21.55 -14.41
N TYR A 226 25.71 22.22 -13.67
CA TYR A 226 25.41 22.75 -12.34
C TYR A 226 25.33 24.27 -12.41
N ARG A 227 24.26 24.87 -11.91
CA ARG A 227 24.13 26.32 -11.74
C ARG A 227 24.26 26.65 -10.26
N TYR A 228 25.25 27.47 -9.94
CA TYR A 228 25.48 28.00 -8.60
C TYR A 228 24.53 29.15 -8.28
N ALA A 229 24.38 29.44 -6.98
CA ALA A 229 23.55 30.55 -6.49
C ALA A 229 23.99 31.92 -7.04
N ASN A 230 25.28 32.10 -7.31
CA ASN A 230 25.83 33.33 -7.91
C ASN A 230 25.56 33.45 -9.42
N GLY A 231 24.88 32.47 -10.05
CA GLY A 231 24.57 32.45 -11.48
C GLY A 231 25.62 31.76 -12.35
N ASN A 232 26.79 31.39 -11.80
CA ASN A 232 27.81 30.67 -12.55
C ASN A 232 27.31 29.27 -12.97
N LEU A 233 27.75 28.80 -14.14
CA LEU A 233 27.45 27.47 -14.65
C LEU A 233 28.71 26.62 -14.71
N LEU A 234 28.67 25.40 -14.19
CA LEU A 234 29.70 24.39 -14.39
C LEU A 234 29.16 23.27 -15.26
N ILE A 235 29.75 23.09 -16.43
CA ILE A 235 29.47 21.98 -17.34
C ILE A 235 30.63 20.99 -17.20
N GLY A 236 30.38 19.78 -16.72
CA GLY A 236 31.45 18.87 -16.34
C GLY A 236 31.01 17.43 -16.14
N THR A 237 31.88 16.65 -15.49
CA THR A 237 31.57 15.27 -15.10
C THR A 237 31.65 15.09 -13.60
N TRP A 238 30.77 14.25 -13.07
CA TRP A 238 30.72 13.87 -11.67
C TRP A 238 30.98 12.38 -11.52
N LYS A 239 31.60 12.01 -10.40
CA LYS A 239 31.78 10.61 -9.99
C LYS A 239 31.47 10.51 -8.51
N LYS A 240 30.47 9.69 -8.16
CA LYS A 240 30.02 9.52 -6.76
C LYS A 240 29.73 10.86 -6.06
N GLY A 241 29.03 11.76 -6.76
CA GLY A 241 28.65 13.08 -6.25
C GLY A 241 29.73 14.16 -6.36
N LYS A 242 30.98 13.81 -6.70
CA LYS A 242 32.10 14.75 -6.73
C LYS A 242 32.46 15.18 -8.14
N LYS A 243 32.80 16.46 -8.33
CA LYS A 243 33.34 16.99 -9.58
C LYS A 243 34.63 16.24 -9.91
N ASN A 244 34.74 15.79 -11.15
CA ASN A 244 35.86 14.99 -11.61
C ASN A 244 36.16 15.29 -13.08
N GLY A 245 37.43 15.27 -13.46
CA GLY A 245 37.86 15.50 -14.84
C GLY A 245 37.73 16.95 -15.31
N ARG A 246 37.73 17.12 -16.63
CA ARG A 246 37.70 18.44 -17.28
C ARG A 246 36.30 19.04 -17.22
N SER A 247 36.20 20.31 -16.85
CA SER A 247 34.95 21.07 -16.80
C SER A 247 35.10 22.45 -17.44
N ARG A 248 33.97 23.04 -17.84
CA ARG A 248 33.86 24.41 -18.31
C ARG A 248 33.04 25.20 -17.31
N LEU A 249 33.69 26.15 -16.63
CA LEU A 249 33.03 27.14 -15.77
C LEU A 249 32.69 28.36 -16.64
N ILE A 250 31.44 28.78 -16.58
CA ILE A 250 30.92 29.98 -17.24
C ILE A 250 30.49 30.91 -16.11
N ASP A 251 31.20 32.01 -15.94
CA ASP A 251 30.84 33.04 -14.97
C ASP A 251 29.56 33.78 -15.41
N ALA A 252 28.87 34.44 -14.49
CA ALA A 252 27.62 35.15 -14.77
C ALA A 252 27.75 36.26 -15.85
N ASP A 253 28.96 36.78 -16.06
CA ASP A 253 29.28 37.75 -17.12
C ASP A 253 29.56 37.10 -18.49
N GLY A 254 29.52 35.76 -18.58
CA GLY A 254 29.80 34.98 -19.78
C GLY A 254 31.27 34.56 -19.93
N THR A 255 32.15 34.93 -19.01
CA THR A 255 33.56 34.51 -19.04
C THR A 255 33.68 32.99 -18.91
N VAL A 256 34.45 32.37 -19.80
CA VAL A 256 34.62 30.91 -19.84
C VAL A 256 36.01 30.52 -19.34
N LYS A 257 36.05 29.61 -18.37
CA LYS A 257 37.28 29.01 -17.81
C LYS A 257 37.24 27.50 -17.98
N ILE A 258 38.35 26.91 -18.38
CA ILE A 258 38.54 25.46 -18.35
C ILE A 258 39.21 25.10 -17.04
N ILE A 259 38.63 24.13 -16.34
CA ILE A 259 39.03 23.72 -15.01
C ILE A 259 39.20 22.21 -14.97
N MET A 260 40.21 21.73 -14.26
CA MET A 260 40.40 20.31 -13.97
C MET A 260 40.07 20.01 -12.51
N TRP A 261 39.27 18.96 -12.31
CA TRP A 261 38.85 18.49 -10.99
C TRP A 261 39.34 17.06 -10.71
N LYS A 262 39.63 16.77 -9.45
CA LYS A 262 39.78 15.41 -8.92
C LYS A 262 39.08 15.33 -7.57
N ASP A 263 37.97 14.59 -7.49
CA ASP A 263 37.21 14.39 -6.26
C ASP A 263 36.86 15.71 -5.51
N ASP A 264 36.32 16.69 -6.25
CA ASP A 264 36.02 18.07 -5.82
C ASP A 264 37.23 19.00 -5.59
N GLU A 265 38.46 18.51 -5.72
CA GLU A 265 39.67 19.34 -5.64
C GLU A 265 40.03 19.93 -7.00
N LEU A 266 40.31 21.23 -7.00
CA LEU A 266 40.83 21.96 -8.15
C LEU A 266 42.30 21.57 -8.37
N ILE A 267 42.65 21.06 -9.55
CA ILE A 267 44.02 20.62 -9.86
C ILE A 267 44.72 21.46 -10.93
N SER A 268 43.99 22.21 -11.77
CA SER A 268 44.52 23.24 -12.66
C SER A 268 43.43 24.12 -13.25
#